data_AF-A0A2V6L041-F1
#
_entry.id   AF-A0A2V6L041-F1
#
_cell.length_a   1.000
_cell.length_b   1.000
_cell.length_c   1.000
_cell.angle_alpha   90.00
_cell.angle_beta   90.00
_cell.angle_gamma   90.00
#
_symmetry.space_group_name_H-M   'P 1'
#
loop_
_entity.id
_entity.type
_entity.pdbx_description
1 polymer ?
#
loop_
_entity_poly.entity_id
_entity_poly.type
_entity_poly.pdbx_seq_one_letter_code
_entity_poly.pdbx_strand_id
1 'polypeptide(L)' 'KVEVKMTLTAPGCGMGPAIAHDAQSKILSIDGVDEADVQLVWDPPWNQSMISEAGRMKLGMM' A
#
# COMPACT_ATOMS: atom_id res chain seq x y z
N LYS A 1 -0.97 18.27 4.91
CA LYS A 1 -1.88 17.11 4.77
C LYS A 1 -1.53 16.30 3.52
N VAL A 2 -1.39 14.99 3.66
CA VAL A 2 -1.12 14.03 2.57
C VAL A 2 -2.28 13.03 2.50
N GLU A 3 -2.76 12.73 1.30
CA GLU A 3 -3.83 11.75 1.06
C GLU A 3 -3.30 10.65 0.14
N VAL A 4 -3.51 9.39 0.54
CA VAL A 4 -3.05 8.22 -0.20
C VAL A 4 -4.22 7.25 -0.39
N LYS A 5 -4.47 6.87 -1.64
CA LYS A 5 -5.32 5.73 -1.97
C LYS A 5 -4.42 4.55 -2.29
N MET A 6 -4.62 3.44 -1.59
CA MET A 6 -3.86 2.20 -1.83
C MET A 6 -4.78 0.99 -1.86
N THR A 7 -4.29 -0.09 -2.44
CA THR A 7 -5.01 -1.37 -2.49
C THR A 7 -4.14 -2.49 -1.90
N LEU A 8 -4.72 -3.67 -1.69
CA LEU A 8 -4.02 -4.84 -1.16
C LEU A 8 -4.08 -5.98 -2.17
N THR A 9 -3.19 -6.96 -1.98
CA THR A 9 -3.11 -8.15 -2.85
C THR A 9 -4.36 -9.03 -2.78
N ALA A 10 -5.12 -8.97 -1.67
CA ALA A 10 -6.39 -9.67 -1.51
C ALA A 10 -7.35 -8.88 -0.59
N PRO A 11 -8.65 -8.82 -0.93
CA PRO A 11 -9.68 -8.31 -0.03
C PRO A 11 -9.92 -9.26 1.14
N GLY A 12 -10.35 -8.72 2.29
CA GLY A 12 -10.73 -9.53 3.46
C GLY A 12 -9.57 -10.15 4.24
N CYS A 13 -8.31 -9.86 3.90
CA CYS A 13 -7.18 -10.24 4.72
C CYS A 13 -7.22 -9.49 6.07
N GLY A 14 -7.13 -10.22 7.19
CA GLY A 14 -7.12 -9.62 8.53
C GLY A 14 -5.96 -8.65 8.78
N MET A 15 -4.88 -8.73 7.98
CA MET A 15 -3.75 -7.80 8.05
C MET A 15 -4.02 -6.44 7.39
N GLY A 16 -5.10 -6.29 6.61
CA GLY A 16 -5.34 -5.08 5.83
C GLY A 16 -5.32 -3.77 6.63
N PRO A 17 -6.04 -3.68 7.76
CA PRO A 17 -5.98 -2.51 8.64
C PRO A 17 -4.58 -2.23 9.20
N ALA A 18 -3.82 -3.28 9.54
CA ALA A 18 -2.47 -3.12 10.07
C ALA A 18 -1.49 -2.57 9.01
N ILE A 19 -1.60 -3.04 7.77
CA ILE A 19 -0.79 -2.55 6.65
C ILE A 19 -1.12 -1.08 6.32
N ALA A 20 -2.40 -0.72 6.30
CA ALA A 20 -2.83 0.65 6.06
C ALA A 20 -2.36 1.60 7.18
N HIS A 21 -2.42 1.14 8.43
CA HIS A 21 -1.93 1.90 9.57
C HIS A 21 -0.41 2.10 9.52
N ASP A 22 0.37 1.06 9.23
CA ASP A 22 1.82 1.19 9.09
C ASP A 22 2.17 2.18 7.97
N ALA A 23 1.50 2.10 6.81
CA ALA A 23 1.67 3.08 5.74
C ALA A 23 1.40 4.52 6.21
N GLN A 24 0.30 4.74 6.95
CA GLN A 24 -0.05 6.06 7.50
C GLN A 24 1.02 6.56 8.49
N SER A 25 1.48 5.71 9.41
CA SER A 25 2.53 6.05 10.38
C SER A 25 3.86 6.39 9.71
N LYS A 26 4.22 5.68 8.63
CA LYS A 26 5.43 6.00 7.85
C LYS A 26 5.30 7.32 7.12
N ILE A 27 4.14 7.62 6.55
CA ILE A 27 3.89 8.93 5.90
C ILE A 27 4.00 10.07 6.91
N LEU A 28 3.43 9.91 8.11
CA LEU A 28 3.54 10.89 9.20
C LEU A 28 4.97 11.08 9.74
N SER A 29 5.87 10.12 9.51
CA SER A 29 7.27 10.25 9.92
C SER A 29 8.13 11.11 8.98
N ILE A 30 7.56 11.55 7.85
CA ILE A 30 8.23 12.42 6.89
C ILE A 30 8.19 13.85 7.41
N ASP A 31 9.35 14.52 7.44
CA ASP A 31 9.45 15.91 7.87
C ASP A 31 8.55 16.84 7.04
N GLY A 32 7.80 17.70 7.71
CA GLY A 32 6.79 18.57 7.11
C GLY A 32 5.42 17.92 6.81
N VAL A 33 5.18 16.67 7.22
CA VAL A 33 3.85 16.04 7.10
C VAL A 33 3.10 16.09 8.44
N ASP A 34 2.17 17.04 8.57
CA ASP A 34 1.37 17.21 9.80
C ASP A 34 0.14 16.28 9.88
N GLU A 35 -0.35 15.80 8.74
CA GLU A 35 -1.56 14.96 8.64
C GLU A 35 -1.43 14.00 7.46
N ALA A 36 -1.83 12.74 7.66
CA ALA A 36 -1.87 11.71 6.63
C ALA A 36 -3.20 10.94 6.68
N ASP A 37 -3.86 10.78 5.54
CA ASP A 37 -5.04 9.95 5.37
C ASP A 37 -4.76 8.83 4.37
N VAL A 38 -4.94 7.57 4.80
CA VAL A 38 -4.70 6.38 3.97
C VAL A 38 -6.01 5.65 3.78
N GLN A 39 -6.48 5.63 2.53
CA GLN A 39 -7.74 5.01 2.14
C GLN A 39 -7.49 3.72 1.37
N LEU A 40 -8.07 2.62 1.86
CA LEU A 40 -8.11 1.37 1.12
C LEU A 40 -9.16 1.45 0.01
N VAL A 41 -8.70 1.29 -1.23
CA VAL A 41 -9.53 1.20 -2.44
C VAL A 41 -9.38 -0.17 -3.08
N TRP A 42 -10.43 -0.60 -3.79
CA TRP A 42 -10.50 -1.92 -4.42
C TRP A 42 -10.72 -1.85 -5.93
N ASP A 43 -10.86 -0.64 -6.47
CA ASP A 43 -11.02 -0.38 -7.89
C ASP A 43 -9.94 0.63 -8.35
N PRO A 44 -9.08 0.28 -9.32
CA PRO A 44 -8.98 -1.05 -9.94
C PRO A 44 -8.47 -2.13 -8.95
N PRO A 45 -8.83 -3.40 -9.14
CA PRO A 45 -8.34 -4.47 -8.30
C PRO A 45 -6.84 -4.69 -8.54
N TRP A 46 -6.11 -5.00 -7.46
CA TRP A 46 -4.71 -5.37 -7.57
C TRP A 46 -4.54 -6.65 -8.40
N ASN A 47 -3.45 -6.72 -9.16
CA ASN A 47 -3.02 -7.96 -9.81
C ASN A 47 -1.49 -7.99 -9.97
N GLN A 48 -0.95 -9.16 -10.31
CA GLN A 48 0.50 -9.40 -10.39
C GLN A 48 1.24 -8.52 -11.41
N SER A 49 0.54 -7.95 -12.42
CA SER A 49 1.16 -7.01 -13.36
C SER A 49 1.62 -5.72 -12.68
N MET A 50 1.05 -5.38 -11.52
CA MET A 50 1.43 -4.22 -10.71
C MET A 50 2.73 -4.42 -9.92
N ILE A 51 3.30 -5.64 -9.91
CA ILE A 51 4.59 -5.90 -9.28
C ILE A 51 5.68 -5.27 -10.15
N SER A 52 6.65 -4.59 -9.55
CA SER A 52 7.80 -4.05 -10.29
C SER A 52 8.69 -5.17 -10.83
N GLU A 53 9.52 -4.88 -11.83
CA GLU A 53 10.49 -5.85 -12.36
C GLU A 53 11.43 -6.40 -11.26
N ALA A 54 11.98 -5.51 -10.43
CA ALA A 54 12.79 -5.90 -9.28
C ALA A 54 12.01 -6.78 -8.28
N GLY A 55 10.71 -6.53 -8.11
CA GLY A 55 9.82 -7.36 -7.30
C GLY A 55 9.67 -8.77 -7.89
N ARG A 56 9.39 -8.87 -9.20
CA ARG A 56 9.29 -10.16 -9.91
C ARG A 56 10.57 -10.97 -9.83
N MET A 57 11.74 -10.33 -9.97
CA MET A 57 13.04 -10.98 -9.83
C MET A 57 13.22 -11.63 -8.46
N LYS A 58 12.92 -10.88 -7.38
CA LYS A 58 13.04 -11.39 -6.00
C LYS A 58 12.07 -12.54 -5.70
N LEU A 59 10.92 -12.56 -6.38
CA LEU A 59 9.88 -13.57 -6.22
C LEU A 59 10.07 -14.79 -7.14
N GLY A 60 11.10 -14.80 -8.01
CA GLY A 60 11.32 -15.90 -8.96
C GLY A 60 10.24 -16.01 -10.05
N MET A 61 9.65 -14.88 -10.45
CA MET A 61 8.57 -14.80 -11.45
C MET A 61 9.07 -14.42 -12.85
N MET A 62 10.36 -14.59 -13.13
CA MET A 62 11.00 -14.34 -14.44
C MET A 62 11.73 -15.58 -14.93
#